data_AF-A0A7Y4SVC5-F1
#
_entry.id   AF-A0A7Y4SVC5-F1
#
_cell.length_a   1.000
_cell.length_b   1.000
_cell.length_c   1.000
_cell.angle_alpha   90.00
_cell.angle_beta   90.00
_cell.angle_gamma   90.00
#
_symmetry.space_group_name_H-M   'P 1'
#
loop_
_entity.id
_entity.type
_entity.pdbx_description
1 polymer ?
#
loop_
_entity_poly.entity_id
_entity_poly.type
_entity_poly.pdbx_seq_one_letter_code
_entity_poly.pdbx_strand_id
1 'polypeptide(L)'
;MADLVGTELVSRSQAKRLLARCEQFQEVTLDFSRVSGIAPAFADEALRVWPGQHPGVVLRHSGASESVSARIERARRNGAGRS
;
A
#
# COMPACT_ATOMS: atom_id res chain seq x y z
N MET A 1 -9.82 -7.15 -28.11
CA MET A 1 -8.51 -6.64 -27.69
C MET A 1 -8.72 -5.97 -26.34
N ALA A 2 -8.67 -6.74 -25.24
CA ALA A 2 -8.84 -6.19 -23.91
C ALA A 2 -7.46 -5.71 -23.43
N ASP A 3 -7.30 -4.39 -23.36
CA ASP A 3 -6.16 -3.73 -22.74
C ASP A 3 -6.10 -4.09 -21.24
N LEU A 4 -5.44 -5.20 -20.93
CA LEU A 4 -4.97 -5.54 -19.59
C LEU A 4 -3.63 -4.83 -19.34
N VAL A 5 -3.64 -3.50 -19.38
CA VAL A 5 -2.48 -2.70 -18.99
C VAL A 5 -2.43 -2.64 -17.46
N GLY A 6 -1.65 -3.57 -16.88
CA GLY A 6 -1.10 -3.45 -15.53
C GLY A 6 -2.04 -3.78 -14.37
N THR A 7 -1.49 -4.40 -13.33
CA THR A 7 -2.25 -4.74 -12.11
C THR A 7 -2.48 -3.46 -11.29
N GLU A 8 -3.58 -2.75 -11.54
CA GLU A 8 -3.95 -1.59 -10.73
C GLU A 8 -4.54 -2.03 -9.38
N LEU A 9 -3.99 -1.46 -8.30
CA LEU A 9 -4.52 -1.67 -6.95
C LEU A 9 -5.44 -0.51 -6.58
N VAL A 10 -6.75 -0.79 -6.51
CA VAL A 10 -7.77 0.26 -6.62
C VAL A 10 -8.52 0.54 -5.31
N SER A 11 -8.79 -0.46 -4.47
CA SER A 11 -9.75 -0.28 -3.35
C SER A 11 -9.17 -0.56 -1.96
N ARG A 12 -9.81 0.01 -0.92
CA ARG A 12 -9.52 -0.30 0.49
C ARG A 12 -9.74 -1.77 0.80
N SER A 13 -10.82 -2.37 0.29
CA SER A 13 -11.11 -3.78 0.52
C SER A 13 -10.06 -4.71 -0.09
N GLN A 14 -9.40 -4.28 -1.17
CA GLN A 14 -8.26 -5.01 -1.73
C GLN A 14 -7.04 -4.91 -0.82
N ALA A 15 -6.72 -3.72 -0.29
CA ALA A 15 -5.64 -3.53 0.69
C ALA A 15 -5.87 -4.37 1.95
N LYS A 16 -7.07 -4.33 2.53
CA LYS A 16 -7.42 -5.14 3.71
C LYS A 16 -7.25 -6.64 3.47
N ARG A 17 -7.72 -7.13 2.31
CA ARG A 17 -7.55 -8.55 1.94
C ARG A 17 -6.09 -8.93 1.74
N LEU A 18 -5.28 -8.04 1.16
CA LEU A 18 -3.84 -8.25 0.98
C LEU A 18 -3.14 -8.39 2.34
N LEU A 19 -3.51 -7.55 3.31
CA LEU A 19 -2.80 -7.42 4.59
C LEU A 19 -3.37 -8.29 5.73
N ALA A 20 -4.53 -8.92 5.55
CA ALA A 20 -5.19 -9.72 6.59
C ALA A 20 -4.32 -10.86 7.18
N ARG A 21 -3.32 -11.34 6.44
CA ARG A 21 -2.38 -12.38 6.91
C ARG A 21 -1.02 -11.83 7.35
N CYS A 22 -0.81 -10.53 7.24
CA CYS A 22 0.47 -9.89 7.53
C CYS A 22 0.69 -9.68 9.03
N GLU A 23 -0.38 -9.73 9.83
CA GLU A 23 -0.38 -9.49 11.28
C GLU A 23 0.45 -10.53 12.06
N GLN A 24 0.66 -11.72 11.50
CA GLN A 24 1.44 -12.79 12.14
C GLN A 24 2.97 -12.60 12.01
N PHE A 25 3.43 -11.60 11.26
CA PHE A 25 4.85 -11.34 10.99
C PHE A 25 5.32 -10.05 11.67
N GLN A 26 6.59 -10.00 12.05
CA GLN A 26 7.20 -8.78 12.59
C GLN A 26 7.60 -7.78 11.50
N GLU A 27 7.94 -8.27 10.30
CA GLU A 27 8.30 -7.43 9.16
C GLU A 27 7.69 -8.01 7.87
N VAL A 28 7.11 -7.14 7.05
CA VAL A 28 6.48 -7.49 5.78
C VAL A 28 6.96 -6.52 4.70
N THR A 29 7.43 -7.04 3.56
CA THR A 29 7.77 -6.24 2.39
C THR A 29 6.73 -6.45 1.30
N LEU A 30 6.10 -5.35 0.86
CA LEU A 30 5.23 -5.34 -0.32
C LEU A 30 6.08 -5.08 -1.58
N ASP A 31 6.05 -6.01 -2.52
CA ASP A 31 6.72 -5.86 -3.82
C ASP A 31 5.76 -5.24 -4.86
N PHE A 32 6.12 -4.06 -5.34
CA PHE A 32 5.37 -3.30 -6.34
C PHE A 32 5.95 -3.43 -7.76
N SER A 33 6.91 -4.32 -8.00
CA SER A 33 7.62 -4.46 -9.30
C SER A 33 6.69 -4.73 -10.49
N ARG A 34 5.48 -5.26 -10.25
CA ARG A 34 4.47 -5.57 -11.28
C ARG A 34 3.22 -4.69 -11.19
N VAL A 35 3.24 -3.67 -10.34
CA VAL A 35 2.12 -2.77 -10.11
C VAL A 35 2.32 -1.50 -10.93
N SER A 36 1.42 -1.27 -11.89
CA SER A 36 1.45 -0.09 -12.75
C SER A 36 1.00 1.18 -12.02
N GLY A 37 0.13 1.03 -11.02
CA GLY A 37 -0.45 2.14 -10.28
C GLY A 37 -1.22 1.69 -9.04
N ILE A 38 -1.34 2.61 -8.09
CA ILE A 38 -2.17 2.44 -6.90
C ILE A 38 -3.10 3.65 -6.72
N ALA A 39 -4.36 3.38 -6.40
CA ALA A 39 -5.36 4.39 -6.11
C ALA A 39 -5.15 4.98 -4.70
N PRO A 40 -5.65 6.21 -4.43
CA PRO A 40 -5.46 6.85 -3.14
C PRO A 40 -6.08 6.05 -2.00
N ALA A 41 -7.23 5.42 -2.25
CA ALA A 41 -7.93 4.60 -1.27
C ALA A 41 -7.11 3.36 -0.87
N PHE A 42 -6.50 2.67 -1.84
CA PHE A 42 -5.59 1.55 -1.57
C PHE A 42 -4.37 2.00 -0.75
N ALA A 43 -3.70 3.06 -1.20
CA ALA A 43 -2.49 3.57 -0.57
C ALA A 43 -2.74 4.03 0.87
N ASP A 44 -3.85 4.73 1.11
CA ASP A 44 -4.27 5.20 2.43
C ASP A 44 -4.50 4.03 3.40
N GLU A 45 -5.20 3.00 2.94
CA GLU A 45 -5.45 1.81 3.75
C GLU A 45 -4.15 1.06 4.06
N ALA A 46 -3.37 0.72 3.02
CA ALA A 46 -2.22 -0.14 3.15
C ALA A 46 -1.02 0.51 3.88
N LEU A 47 -0.86 1.83 3.77
CA LEU A 47 0.37 2.52 4.17
C LEU A 47 0.17 3.49 5.34
N ARG A 48 -1.08 3.73 5.76
CA ARG A 48 -1.40 4.61 6.89
C ARG A 48 -2.35 3.97 7.89
N VAL A 49 -3.52 3.50 7.44
CA VAL A 49 -4.53 2.94 8.35
C VAL A 49 -4.05 1.63 8.95
N TRP A 50 -3.69 0.65 8.11
CA TRP A 50 -3.29 -0.67 8.59
C TRP A 50 -2.01 -0.61 9.44
N PRO A 51 -0.91 0.05 9.03
CA PRO A 51 0.27 0.18 9.90
C PRO A 51 -0.03 0.88 11.24
N GLY A 52 -0.97 1.83 11.25
CA GLY A 52 -1.42 2.50 12.48
C GLY A 52 -2.22 1.58 13.42
N GLN A 53 -2.90 0.56 12.89
CA GLN A 53 -3.61 -0.46 13.65
C GLN A 53 -2.72 -1.62 14.08
N HIS A 54 -1.57 -1.81 13.40
CA HIS A 54 -0.64 -2.90 13.62
C HIS A 54 0.79 -2.39 13.89
N PRO A 55 1.02 -1.63 14.97
CA PRO A 55 2.33 -1.01 15.23
C PRO A 55 3.47 -2.01 15.50
N GLY A 56 3.15 -3.27 15.80
CA GLY A 56 4.11 -4.36 15.95
C GLY A 56 4.62 -4.95 14.63
N VAL A 57 4.07 -4.52 13.49
CA VAL A 57 4.47 -4.99 12.16
C VAL A 57 5.16 -3.87 11.40
N VAL A 58 6.42 -4.10 11.02
CA VAL A 58 7.18 -3.20 10.16
C VAL A 58 6.79 -3.45 8.71
N LEU A 59 6.04 -2.53 8.11
CA LEU A 59 5.68 -2.59 6.69
C LEU A 59 6.69 -1.83 5.83
N ARG A 60 7.33 -2.54 4.89
CA ARG A 60 8.25 -1.99 3.88
C ARG A 60 7.66 -2.14 2.48
N HIS A 61 8.22 -1.39 1.53
CA HIS A 61 7.91 -1.54 0.11
C HIS A 61 9.19 -1.65 -0.71
N SER A 62 9.11 -2.35 -1.85
CA SER A 62 10.20 -2.48 -2.83
C SER A 62 9.62 -2.51 -4.24
N GLY A 63 10.46 -2.29 -5.26
CA GLY A 63 10.05 -2.44 -6.66
C GLY A 63 9.05 -1.39 -7.18
N ALA A 64 8.76 -0.33 -6.42
CA ALA A 64 7.78 0.67 -6.84
C ALA A 64 8.33 1.55 -7.98
N SER A 65 7.54 1.75 -9.02
CA SER A 65 7.80 2.78 -10.03
C SER A 65 7.78 4.19 -9.39
N GLU A 66 8.24 5.21 -10.12
CA GLU A 66 8.24 6.59 -9.62
C GLU A 66 6.81 7.08 -9.28
N SER A 67 5.84 6.77 -10.14
CA SER A 67 4.43 7.12 -9.94
C SER A 67 3.83 6.43 -8.70
N VAL A 68 4.14 5.15 -8.49
CA VAL A 68 3.71 4.41 -7.30
C VAL A 68 4.41 4.94 -6.05
N SER A 69 5.71 5.20 -6.11
CA SER A 69 6.51 5.75 -4.99
C SER A 69 5.99 7.12 -4.55
N ALA A 70 5.72 8.03 -5.48
CA ALA A 70 5.14 9.33 -5.17
C ALA A 70 3.78 9.20 -4.45
N ARG A 71 3.00 8.17 -4.82
CA ARG A 71 1.71 7.89 -4.19
C ARG A 71 1.85 7.31 -2.78
N ILE A 72 2.79 6.39 -2.60
CA ILE A 72 3.15 5.80 -1.30
C ILE A 72 3.50 6.92 -0.32
N GLU A 73 4.42 7.79 -0.72
CA GLU A 73 4.91 8.89 0.10
C GLU A 73 3.79 9.88 0.47
N ARG A 74 2.89 10.17 -0.48
CA ARG A 74 1.73 11.03 -0.21
C ARG A 74 0.78 10.40 0.83
N ALA A 75 0.53 9.10 0.75
CA ALA A 75 -0.34 8.41 1.71
C ALA A 75 0.23 8.45 3.13
N ARG A 76 1.55 8.25 3.27
CA ARG A 76 2.24 8.31 4.58
C ARG A 76 2.19 9.70 5.19
N ARG A 77 2.41 10.76 4.39
CA ARG A 77 2.36 12.16 4.86
C ARG A 77 0.98 12.62 5.32
N ASN A 78 -0.10 12.12 4.71
CA ASN A 78 -1.47 12.52 5.06
C ASN A 78 -1.89 12.15 6.50
N GLY A 79 -1.11 11.33 7.21
CA GLY A 79 -1.30 11.04 8.64
C GLY A 79 -0.60 12.01 9.60
N ALA A 80 0.44 12.73 9.15
CA ALA A 80 1.30 13.54 10.00
C ALA A 80 0.76 14.95 10.32
N GLY A 81 -0.41 15.33 9.80
CA GLY A 81 -0.97 16.69 9.91
C GLY A 81 -2.27 16.80 10.71
N ARG A 82 -2.64 15.79 11.50
CA ARG A 82 -3.81 15.83 12.39
C ARG A 82 -3.46 15.23 13.75
N SER A 83 -2.78 16.02 14.57
CA SER A 83 -2.72 15.89 16.03
C SER A 83 -2.71 17.30 16.60
#